data_AF-A0A1V5W3R5-F1
#
_entry.id   AF-A0A1V5W3R5-F1
#
_cell.length_a   1.000
_cell.length_b   1.000
_cell.length_c   1.000
_cell.angle_alpha   90.00
_cell.angle_beta   90.00
_cell.angle_gamma   90.00
#
_symmetry.space_group_name_H-M   'P 1'
#
loop_
_entity.id
_entity.type
_entity.pdbx_description
1 polymer ?
#
loop_
_entity_poly.entity_id
_entity_poly.type
_entity_poly.pdbx_seq_one_letter_code
_entity_poly.pdbx_strand_id
1 'polypeptide(L)' 'MRFLRLIIFCIIIVKANNQSYSQISASSHYTSYSTSQGMCDNTVTKIHQDTQGFIWIGTENGLS' A
#
# COMPACT_ATOMS: atom_id res chain seq x y z
N MET A 1 19.43 -42.81 14.96
CA MET A 1 19.62 -42.13 13.66
C MET A 1 18.33 -41.76 12.90
N ARG A 2 17.27 -42.57 12.89
CA ARG A 2 16.00 -42.27 12.16
C ARG A 2 15.15 -41.16 12.80
N PHE A 3 15.01 -41.16 14.13
CA PHE A 3 14.27 -40.15 14.89
C PHE A 3 14.89 -38.74 14.80
N LEU A 4 16.22 -38.65 14.76
CA LEU A 4 16.94 -37.37 14.64
C LEU A 4 16.63 -36.66 13.32
N ARG A 5 16.49 -37.42 12.22
CA ARG A 5 16.13 -36.86 10.90
C ARG A 5 14.72 -36.27 10.87
N LEU A 6 13.77 -36.90 11.58
CA LEU A 6 12.39 -36.42 11.69
C LEU A 6 12.32 -35.11 12.49
N ILE A 7 13.09 -34.98 13.58
CA ILE A 7 13.15 -33.75 14.38
C ILE A 7 13.69 -32.58 13.54
N ILE A 8 14.75 -32.80 12.76
CA ILE A 8 15.33 -31.77 11.89
C ILE A 8 14.33 -31.31 10.83
N PHE A 9 13.59 -32.24 10.22
CA PHE A 9 12.56 -31.94 9.22
C PHE A 9 11.42 -31.08 9.80
N CYS A 10 10.94 -31.41 11.00
CA CYS A 10 9.92 -30.60 11.69
C CYS A 10 10.40 -29.18 12.01
N ILE A 11 11.68 -29.00 12.40
CA ILE A 11 12.25 -27.68 12.69
C ILE A 11 12.29 -26.80 11.43
N ILE A 12 12.58 -27.39 10.27
CA ILE A 12 12.61 -26.67 8.98
C ILE A 12 11.20 -26.19 8.61
N ILE A 13 10.18 -27.03 8.79
CA ILE A 13 8.78 -26.67 8.50
C ILE A 13 8.30 -25.53 9.39
N VAL A 14 8.59 -25.56 10.70
CA VAL A 14 8.14 -24.51 11.64
C VAL A 14 8.74 -23.15 11.29
N LYS A 15 9.99 -23.10 10.82
CA LYS A 15 10.64 -21.83 10.42
C LYS A 15 10.05 -21.22 9.14
N ALA A 16 9.56 -22.03 8.20
CA ALA A 16 8.96 -21.54 6.96
C ALA A 16 7.64 -20.77 7.19
N ASN A 17 6.89 -21.12 8.25
CA ASN A 17 5.58 -20.51 8.53
C ASN A 17 5.65 -19.17 9.27
N ASN A 18 6.83 -18.76 9.78
CA ASN A 18 6.99 -17.55 10.60
C ASN A 18 7.60 -16.36 9.82
N GLN A 19 7.69 -16.44 8.49
CA GLN A 19 8.13 -15.31 7.69
C GLN A 19 6.97 -14.31 7.55
N SER A 20 6.98 -13.27 8.39
CA SER A 20 6.15 -12.08 8.18
C SER A 20 6.69 -11.33 6.97
N TYR A 21 5.94 -11.29 5.88
CA TYR A 21 6.23 -10.42 4.75
C TYR A 21 5.94 -8.98 5.18
N SER A 22 6.95 -8.29 5.72
CA SER A 22 6.88 -6.83 5.89
C SER A 22 6.80 -6.20 4.51
N GLN A 23 6.00 -5.15 4.40
CA GLN A 23 5.89 -4.36 3.18
C GLN A 23 7.29 -3.97 2.74
N ILE A 24 7.64 -4.29 1.50
CA ILE A 24 8.92 -3.94 0.89
C ILE A 24 9.09 -2.43 1.07
N SER A 25 10.19 -2.00 1.68
CA SER A 25 10.63 -0.60 1.74
C SER A 25 11.07 -0.12 0.36
N ALA A 26 10.25 -0.34 -0.66
CA ALA A 26 10.40 0.29 -1.94
C ALA A 26 10.25 1.78 -1.69
N SER A 27 11.23 2.57 -2.14
CA SER A 27 11.14 4.02 -2.16
C SER A 27 9.93 4.41 -3.02
N SER A 28 8.77 4.55 -2.41
CA SER A 28 7.57 5.02 -3.09
C SER A 28 7.76 6.49 -3.43
N HIS A 29 7.86 6.80 -4.71
CA HIS A 29 7.83 8.17 -5.18
C HIS A 29 6.38 8.66 -5.20
N TYR A 30 6.08 9.65 -4.36
CA TYR A 30 4.79 10.32 -4.35
C TYR A 30 4.94 11.73 -4.92
N THR A 31 3.95 12.15 -5.69
CA THR A 31 3.80 13.55 -6.11
C THR A 31 2.70 14.18 -5.28
N SER A 32 3.01 15.31 -4.65
CA SER A 32 2.04 16.05 -3.83
C SER A 32 1.37 17.15 -4.64
N TYR A 33 0.05 17.21 -4.55
CA TYR A 33 -0.78 18.30 -5.08
C TYR A 33 -1.43 19.02 -3.91
N SER A 34 -1.55 20.34 -4.04
CA SER A 34 -2.11 21.24 -3.06
C SER A 34 -2.78 22.41 -3.78
N THR A 35 -3.34 23.33 -3.02
CA THR A 35 -3.86 24.60 -3.55
C THR A 35 -2.83 25.38 -4.37
N SER A 36 -1.53 25.26 -4.07
CA SER A 36 -0.47 25.89 -4.87
C SER A 36 -0.30 25.32 -6.27
N GLN A 37 -0.78 24.10 -6.53
CA GLN A 37 -0.79 23.46 -7.85
C GLN A 37 -2.19 23.46 -8.50
N GLY A 38 -3.14 24.23 -7.97
CA GLY A 38 -4.47 24.41 -8.58
C GLY A 38 -5.59 23.55 -7.98
N MET A 39 -5.33 22.81 -6.90
CA MET A 39 -6.39 22.10 -6.16
C MET A 39 -7.30 23.11 -5.45
N CYS A 40 -8.61 22.85 -5.39
CA CYS A 40 -9.59 23.78 -4.81
C CYS A 40 -9.45 23.93 -3.29
N ASP A 41 -9.09 22.84 -2.60
CA ASP A 41 -8.75 22.85 -1.17
C ASP A 41 -7.78 21.70 -0.87
N ASN A 42 -7.01 21.79 0.21
CA ASN A 42 -6.11 20.72 0.65
C ASN A 42 -6.86 19.57 1.35
N THR A 43 -8.08 19.80 1.81
CA THR A 43 -8.95 18.80 2.43
C THR A 43 -9.75 18.07 1.34
N VAL A 44 -9.33 16.84 1.02
CA VAL A 44 -10.04 15.96 0.07
C VAL A 44 -11.17 15.21 0.79
N THR A 45 -12.38 15.28 0.24
CA THR A 45 -13.58 14.61 0.76
C THR A 45 -14.01 13.42 -0.09
N LYS A 46 -13.77 13.47 -1.41
CA LYS A 46 -14.10 12.40 -2.36
C LYS A 46 -13.11 12.32 -3.52
N ILE A 47 -12.94 11.12 -4.07
CA ILE A 47 -12.19 10.88 -5.31
C ILE A 47 -13.06 9.99 -6.20
N HIS A 48 -13.19 10.35 -7.48
CA HIS A 48 -13.94 9.59 -8.47
C HIS A 48 -13.20 9.59 -9.81
N GLN A 49 -13.13 8.44 -10.47
CA GLN A 49 -12.63 8.33 -11.84
C GLN A 49 -13.81 8.13 -12.79
N ASP A 50 -13.90 8.95 -13.83
CA ASP A 50 -14.93 8.80 -14.84
C ASP A 50 -14.56 7.72 -15.88
N THR A 51 -15.48 7.46 -16.81
CA THR A 51 -15.30 6.44 -17.86
C THR A 51 -14.26 6.81 -18.91
N GLN A 52 -13.86 8.08 -18.99
CA GLN A 52 -12.80 8.57 -19.88
C GLN A 52 -11.42 8.54 -19.19
N GLY A 53 -11.38 8.27 -17.88
CA GLY A 53 -10.17 8.13 -17.09
C GLY A 53 -9.76 9.38 -16.34
N PHE A 54 -10.54 10.47 -16.39
CA PHE A 54 -10.25 11.66 -15.61
C PHE A 54 -10.52 11.42 -14.12
N ILE A 55 -9.65 11.97 -13.28
CA ILE A 55 -9.79 11.94 -11.83
C ILE A 55 -10.42 13.24 -11.38
N TRP A 56 -11.57 13.11 -10.71
CA TRP A 56 -12.31 14.18 -10.08
C TRP A 56 -12.11 14.11 -8.57
N ILE A 57 -11.70 15.21 -7.97
CA ILE A 57 -11.40 15.32 -6.55
C ILE A 57 -12.37 16.32 -5.94
N GLY A 58 -13.31 15.80 -5.14
CA GLY A 58 -14.15 16.63 -4.29
C GLY A 58 -13.32 17.10 -3.10
N THR A 59 -13.22 18.41 -2.91
CA THR A 59 -12.54 19.03 -1.77
C THR A 59 -13.57 19.72 -0.87
N GLU A 60 -13.17 20.17 0.32
CA GLU A 60 -14.07 20.87 1.24
C GLU A 60 -14.71 22.13 0.61
N ASN A 61 -13.95 22.83 -0.24
CA ASN A 61 -14.37 24.10 -0.85
C ASN A 61 -14.59 24.04 -2.37
N GLY A 62 -14.63 22.86 -2.99
CA GLY A 62 -14.86 22.78 -4.44
C GLY A 62 -14.62 21.42 -5.09
N LEU A 63 -14.49 21.44 -6.40
CA LEU A 63 -14.23 20.27 -7.25
C LEU A 63 -12.99 20.56 -8.11
N SER A 64 -11.98 19.70 -7.99
CA SER A 64 -10.75 19.71 -8.78
C SER A 64 -10.69 18.54 -9.74
#